data_AF-A0A929D6E8-F1
#
_entry.id   AF-A0A929D6E8-F1
#
_cell.length_a   1.000
_cell.length_b   1.000
_cell.length_c   1.000
_cell.angle_alpha   90.00
_cell.angle_beta   90.00
_cell.angle_gamma   90.00
#
_symmetry.space_group_name_H-M   'P 1'
#
loop_
_entity.id
_entity.type
_entity.pdbx_description
1 polymer ?
#
loop_
_entity_poly.entity_id
_entity_poly.type
_entity_poly.pdbx_seq_one_letter_code
_entity_poly.pdbx_strand_id
1 'polypeptide(L)'
;MAGSDTSNDADTARFFYALTRVAAVGFDTYGDGVADNNSLGGILDGFGSPSDDTKRSNFEAISFPETLPADSPTGSDLQSFLYDAVRPEIEGAIDNLDAISEDFSKQWTEPFNNETVESDYGDVLFFRATFKGVLATIYTQNAYNLDADIDEAVNNDDKTTESFLNDESNFLALSTSFGSDLIGAKNNFDSALEDLDNAIERMQSESDPQEDDFINLGDSTNAEIDQALYYIGKVQDSLIGPTTITDQEDPANAFTLDMSVFFAGLDFRSPNLLPPFSADDPAGLFPDPTFDGTFGAGIDLNEDIDPADGIPDILQ
;
A
#
# COMPACT_ATOMS: atom_id res chain seq x y z
N MET A 1 -2.73 30.53 2.08
CA MET A 1 -3.63 31.46 1.37
C MET A 1 -4.10 30.74 0.12
N ALA A 2 -5.24 30.05 0.19
CA ALA A 2 -5.83 29.39 -0.98
C ALA A 2 -6.57 30.45 -1.80
N GLY A 3 -6.22 30.59 -3.08
CA GLY A 3 -6.95 31.46 -4.01
C GLY A 3 -8.37 30.93 -4.21
N SER A 4 -9.35 31.81 -4.12
CA SER A 4 -10.78 31.52 -4.33
C SER A 4 -11.18 31.39 -5.80
N ASP A 5 -10.22 31.42 -6.72
CA ASP A 5 -10.49 31.41 -8.15
C ASP A 5 -10.29 29.98 -8.67
N THR A 6 -11.37 29.40 -9.20
CA THR A 6 -11.38 28.21 -10.06
C THR A 6 -10.72 28.58 -11.39
N SER A 7 -9.41 28.81 -11.36
CA SER A 7 -8.59 29.05 -12.53
C SER A 7 -7.59 27.92 -12.69
N ASN A 8 -7.29 27.58 -13.94
CA ASN A 8 -6.36 26.51 -14.27
C ASN A 8 -4.97 26.69 -13.60
N ASP A 9 -4.54 27.93 -13.36
CA ASP A 9 -3.29 28.22 -12.64
C ASP A 9 -3.37 27.82 -11.16
N ALA A 10 -4.52 28.03 -10.51
CA ALA A 10 -4.73 27.62 -9.12
C ALA A 10 -4.79 26.09 -9.00
N ASP A 11 -5.43 25.43 -9.96
CA ASP A 11 -5.52 23.97 -10.03
C ASP A 11 -4.17 23.34 -10.34
N THR A 12 -3.39 23.92 -11.26
CA THR A 12 -1.99 23.54 -11.50
C THR A 12 -1.17 23.59 -10.21
N ALA A 13 -1.29 24.67 -9.44
CA ALA A 13 -0.56 24.80 -8.18
C ALA A 13 -1.00 23.75 -7.15
N ARG A 14 -2.29 23.43 -7.06
CA ARG A 14 -2.82 22.37 -6.18
C ARG A 14 -2.30 20.99 -6.58
N PHE A 15 -2.34 20.66 -7.86
CA PHE A 15 -1.89 19.39 -8.41
C PHE A 15 -0.44 19.10 -8.04
N PHE A 16 0.48 19.99 -8.45
CA PHE A 16 1.90 19.82 -8.14
C PHE A 16 2.20 19.94 -6.65
N TYR A 17 1.43 20.74 -5.90
CA TYR A 17 1.60 20.79 -4.45
C TYR A 17 1.20 19.46 -3.79
N ALA A 18 0.11 18.81 -4.21
CA ALA A 18 -0.27 17.50 -3.71
C ALA A 18 0.84 16.46 -3.92
N LEU A 19 1.41 16.40 -5.13
CA LEU A 19 2.51 15.48 -5.45
C LEU A 19 3.77 15.79 -4.64
N THR A 20 4.13 17.07 -4.50
CA THR A 20 5.32 17.46 -3.75
C THR A 20 5.18 17.22 -2.25
N ARG A 21 3.97 17.26 -1.67
CA ARG A 21 3.75 16.88 -0.25
C ARG A 21 4.12 15.43 0.01
N VAL A 22 3.62 14.50 -0.82
CA VAL A 22 3.92 13.07 -0.68
C VAL A 22 5.39 12.80 -0.98
N ALA A 23 5.93 13.39 -2.05
CA ALA A 23 7.34 13.25 -2.38
C ALA A 23 8.25 13.79 -1.26
N ALA A 24 7.93 14.92 -0.64
CA ALA A 24 8.75 15.52 0.41
C ALA A 24 9.01 14.57 1.58
N VAL A 25 8.01 13.79 2.01
CA VAL A 25 8.17 12.80 3.07
C VAL A 25 9.09 11.66 2.65
N GLY A 26 8.92 11.14 1.43
CA GLY A 26 9.79 10.09 0.90
C GLY A 26 11.23 10.54 0.72
N PHE A 27 11.45 11.80 0.31
CA PHE A 27 12.77 12.37 0.08
C PHE A 27 13.38 13.07 1.31
N ASP A 28 12.73 13.03 2.47
CA ASP A 28 13.27 13.53 3.74
C ASP A 28 14.29 12.55 4.34
N THR A 29 15.25 12.11 3.53
CA THR A 29 16.24 11.10 3.88
C THR A 29 17.42 11.67 4.66
N TYR A 30 17.64 12.99 4.61
CA TYR A 30 18.75 13.64 5.30
C TYR A 30 18.51 13.66 6.81
N GLY A 31 19.53 13.26 7.58
CA GLY A 31 19.48 13.21 9.04
C GLY A 31 20.64 13.98 9.66
N ASP A 32 20.55 14.28 10.96
CA ASP A 32 21.61 14.96 11.72
C ASP A 32 22.46 13.97 12.54
N GLY A 33 22.24 12.66 12.36
CA GLY A 33 22.89 11.59 13.11
C GLY A 33 22.22 11.31 14.45
N VAL A 34 21.03 11.87 14.70
CA VAL A 34 20.22 11.62 15.88
C VAL A 34 18.97 10.84 15.48
N ALA A 35 18.79 9.68 16.09
CA ALA A 35 17.60 8.86 15.87
C ALA A 35 16.34 9.61 16.33
N ASP A 36 15.34 9.69 15.45
CA ASP A 36 13.97 10.10 15.76
C ASP A 36 12.97 9.42 14.82
N ASN A 37 11.72 9.34 15.25
CA ASN A 37 10.64 8.69 14.50
C ASN A 37 9.72 9.72 13.81
N ASN A 38 10.18 10.96 13.64
CA ASN A 38 9.39 12.05 13.06
C ASN A 38 9.75 12.31 11.60
N SER A 39 10.88 11.77 11.12
CA SER A 39 11.40 11.93 9.77
C SER A 39 11.98 10.62 9.26
N LEU A 40 12.03 10.46 7.93
CA LEU A 40 12.70 9.30 7.34
C LEU A 40 14.20 9.32 7.64
N GLY A 41 14.83 10.50 7.63
CA GLY A 41 16.22 10.69 8.00
C GLY A 41 16.54 10.26 9.43
N GLY A 42 15.65 10.56 10.39
CA GLY A 42 15.76 10.12 11.78
C GLY A 42 15.61 8.60 11.93
N ILE A 43 14.72 7.97 11.18
CA ILE A 43 14.60 6.50 11.15
C ILE A 43 15.86 5.86 10.59
N LEU A 44 16.40 6.41 9.49
CA LEU A 44 17.65 5.95 8.90
C LEU A 44 18.82 6.12 9.88
N ASP A 45 18.87 7.23 10.63
CA ASP A 45 19.84 7.45 11.71
C ASP A 45 19.70 6.39 12.81
N GLY A 46 18.47 6.04 13.21
CA GLY A 46 18.19 4.98 14.18
C GLY A 46 18.71 3.61 13.77
N PHE A 47 18.56 3.25 12.48
CA PHE A 47 19.17 2.02 11.95
C PHE A 47 20.68 2.11 11.70
N GLY A 48 21.32 3.23 12.06
CA GLY A 48 22.76 3.43 11.89
C GLY A 48 23.19 3.65 10.44
N SER A 49 22.27 4.01 9.54
CA SER A 49 22.61 4.38 8.18
C SER A 49 23.57 5.58 8.19
N PRO A 50 24.65 5.61 7.37
CA PRO A 50 25.55 6.75 7.36
C PRO A 50 24.82 8.05 7.00
N SER A 51 25.00 9.09 7.80
CA SER A 51 24.39 10.42 7.61
C SER A 51 25.07 11.26 6.50
N ASP A 52 25.80 10.62 5.58
CA ASP A 52 26.48 11.31 4.47
C ASP A 52 25.46 11.62 3.36
N ASP A 53 25.28 12.90 3.09
CA ASP A 53 24.38 13.42 2.05
C ASP A 53 24.55 12.72 0.70
N THR A 54 25.78 12.33 0.33
CA THR A 54 26.06 11.66 -0.94
C THR A 54 25.48 10.26 -1.04
N LYS A 55 25.25 9.60 0.11
CA LYS A 55 24.59 8.29 0.19
C LYS A 55 23.08 8.43 0.31
N ARG A 56 22.60 9.43 1.04
CA ARG A 56 21.16 9.60 1.30
C ARG A 56 20.40 10.34 0.19
N SER A 57 21.12 11.02 -0.71
CA SER A 57 20.52 11.62 -1.91
C SER A 57 20.09 10.60 -2.98
N ASN A 58 20.52 9.34 -2.85
CA ASN A 58 20.17 8.25 -3.76
C ASN A 58 19.66 7.06 -2.94
N PHE A 59 18.39 6.68 -3.10
CA PHE A 59 17.81 5.54 -2.39
C PHE A 59 18.62 4.24 -2.59
N GLU A 60 19.22 4.04 -3.76
CA GLU A 60 20.04 2.85 -4.04
C GLU A 60 21.38 2.84 -3.27
N ALA A 61 21.81 4.00 -2.77
CA ALA A 61 23.06 4.15 -2.01
C ALA A 61 22.85 4.15 -0.49
N ILE A 62 21.59 4.14 -0.03
CA ILE A 62 21.26 3.94 1.38
C ILE A 62 21.74 2.54 1.79
N SER A 63 22.47 2.48 2.89
CA SER A 63 23.07 1.25 3.40
C SER A 63 22.99 1.21 4.91
N PHE A 64 22.88 0.01 5.46
CA PHE A 64 22.85 -0.25 6.90
C PHE A 64 24.13 -0.97 7.32
N PRO A 65 24.55 -0.83 8.59
CA PRO A 65 25.62 -1.66 9.13
C PRO A 65 25.23 -3.15 9.13
N GLU A 66 26.22 -4.04 9.12
CA GLU A 66 26.00 -5.49 9.22
C GLU A 66 25.32 -5.87 10.54
N THR A 67 25.68 -5.17 11.63
CA THR A 67 25.00 -5.26 12.92
C THR A 67 24.28 -3.94 13.16
N LEU A 68 22.96 -4.01 13.33
CA LEU A 68 22.12 -2.86 13.64
C LEU A 68 22.43 -2.33 15.06
N PRO A 69 22.31 -1.01 15.31
CA PRO A 69 22.38 -0.46 16.66
C PRO A 69 21.38 -1.11 17.61
N ALA A 70 21.75 -1.26 18.89
CA ALA A 70 20.90 -1.87 19.92
C ALA A 70 19.68 -1.02 20.33
N ASP A 71 19.57 0.17 19.76
CA ASP A 71 18.47 1.12 19.91
C ASP A 71 17.85 1.44 18.54
N SER A 72 17.86 0.46 17.62
CA SER A 72 17.22 0.61 16.32
C SER A 72 15.70 0.80 16.49
N PRO A 73 15.04 1.51 15.54
CA PRO A 73 13.60 1.62 15.54
C PRO A 73 12.92 0.25 15.57
N THR A 74 11.92 0.11 16.42
CA THR A 74 11.06 -1.06 16.51
C THR A 74 9.98 -1.05 15.43
N GLY A 75 9.26 -2.15 15.26
CA GLY A 75 8.06 -2.19 14.42
C GLY A 75 7.02 -1.13 14.83
N SER A 76 6.80 -0.90 16.13
CA SER A 76 5.90 0.15 16.61
C SER A 76 6.38 1.56 16.24
N ASP A 77 7.69 1.80 16.20
CA ASP A 77 8.25 3.08 15.79
C ASP A 77 7.97 3.36 14.31
N LEU A 78 8.13 2.34 13.45
CA LEU A 78 7.81 2.44 12.03
C LEU A 78 6.30 2.63 11.78
N GLN A 79 5.46 1.90 12.50
CA GLN A 79 4.00 2.10 12.45
C GLN A 79 3.63 3.53 12.85
N SER A 80 4.24 4.04 13.92
CA SER A 80 3.99 5.41 14.42
C SER A 80 4.43 6.46 13.41
N PHE A 81 5.59 6.31 12.77
CA PHE A 81 6.03 7.23 11.72
C PHE A 81 5.05 7.27 10.55
N LEU A 82 4.62 6.10 10.05
CA LEU A 82 3.66 6.01 8.96
C LEU A 82 2.32 6.66 9.34
N TYR A 83 1.85 6.45 10.57
CA TYR A 83 0.57 6.96 11.03
C TYR A 83 0.58 8.45 11.42
N ASP A 84 1.66 8.94 12.01
CA ASP A 84 1.71 10.30 12.58
C ASP A 84 2.45 11.31 11.69
N ALA A 85 3.42 10.86 10.88
CA ALA A 85 4.17 11.74 9.97
C ALA A 85 3.72 11.59 8.52
N VAL A 86 3.56 10.36 8.01
CA VAL A 86 3.25 10.13 6.59
C VAL A 86 1.77 10.36 6.28
N ARG A 87 0.85 9.78 7.06
CA ARG A 87 -0.60 9.89 6.84
C ARG A 87 -1.08 11.35 6.69
N PRO A 88 -0.73 12.32 7.56
CA PRO A 88 -1.26 13.69 7.43
C PRO A 88 -0.82 14.40 6.14
N GLU A 89 0.33 14.02 5.59
CA GLU A 89 0.80 14.56 4.31
C GLU A 89 0.02 13.97 3.13
N ILE A 90 -0.36 12.68 3.21
CA ILE A 90 -1.22 12.04 2.21
C ILE A 90 -2.65 12.57 2.29
N GLU A 91 -3.26 12.65 3.48
CA GLU A 91 -4.59 13.25 3.69
C GLU A 91 -4.63 14.67 3.13
N GLY A 92 -3.62 15.45 3.45
CA GLY A 92 -3.53 16.81 2.95
C GLY A 92 -3.15 16.94 1.47
N ALA A 93 -2.58 15.90 0.84
CA ALA A 93 -2.43 15.84 -0.62
C ALA A 93 -3.78 15.57 -1.29
N ILE A 94 -4.58 14.65 -0.75
CA ILE A 94 -5.96 14.40 -1.20
C ILE A 94 -6.80 15.67 -1.09
N ASP A 95 -6.73 16.40 0.04
CA ASP A 95 -7.44 17.68 0.21
C ASP A 95 -7.11 18.71 -0.89
N ASN A 96 -5.86 18.73 -1.36
CA ASN A 96 -5.46 19.61 -2.46
C ASN A 96 -6.04 19.14 -3.80
N LEU A 97 -6.03 17.83 -4.05
CA LEU A 97 -6.59 17.24 -5.27
C LEU A 97 -8.12 17.40 -5.32
N ASP A 98 -8.81 17.26 -4.20
CA ASP A 98 -10.27 17.47 -4.08
C ASP A 98 -10.71 18.91 -4.39
N ALA A 99 -9.79 19.86 -4.32
CA ALA A 99 -10.05 21.26 -4.64
C ALA A 99 -9.78 21.64 -6.12
N ILE A 100 -9.36 20.67 -6.95
CA ILE A 100 -9.12 20.87 -8.38
C ILE A 100 -10.43 20.69 -9.16
N SER A 101 -10.66 21.54 -10.17
CA SER A 101 -11.85 21.46 -11.01
C SER A 101 -11.78 20.35 -12.07
N GLU A 102 -12.94 19.83 -12.48
CA GLU A 102 -13.08 18.83 -13.56
C GLU A 102 -12.60 19.32 -14.94
N ASP A 103 -12.42 20.63 -15.09
CA ASP A 103 -11.92 21.28 -16.32
C ASP A 103 -10.38 21.49 -16.29
N PHE A 104 -9.68 20.95 -15.29
CA PHE A 104 -8.22 21.05 -15.17
C PHE A 104 -7.53 20.38 -16.36
N SER A 105 -6.61 21.12 -16.97
CA SER A 105 -5.76 20.65 -18.07
C SER A 105 -4.52 21.53 -18.14
N LYS A 106 -3.35 20.92 -18.08
CA LYS A 106 -2.08 21.63 -18.04
C LYS A 106 -1.03 20.90 -18.85
N GLN A 107 -0.60 21.53 -19.94
CA GLN A 107 0.61 21.11 -20.64
C GLN A 107 1.86 21.68 -19.95
N TRP A 108 2.86 20.82 -19.78
CA TRP A 108 4.15 21.14 -19.17
C TRP A 108 5.27 20.25 -19.72
N THR A 109 6.52 20.68 -19.57
CA THR A 109 7.69 19.88 -19.96
C THR A 109 8.20 19.16 -18.73
N GLU A 110 8.17 17.82 -18.77
CA GLU A 110 8.58 17.02 -17.63
C GLU A 110 10.12 16.94 -17.52
N PRO A 111 10.67 17.07 -16.30
CA PRO A 111 12.09 17.35 -16.11
C PRO A 111 12.99 16.14 -16.37
N PHE A 112 12.44 14.93 -16.49
CA PHE A 112 13.23 13.70 -16.60
C PHE A 112 13.63 13.40 -18.05
N ASN A 113 12.67 13.38 -18.98
CA ASN A 113 12.95 13.12 -20.40
C ASN A 113 12.86 14.40 -21.28
N ASN A 114 12.46 15.54 -20.71
CA ASN A 114 12.15 16.79 -21.44
C ASN A 114 11.04 16.63 -22.49
N GLU A 115 10.13 15.69 -22.28
CA GLU A 115 8.95 15.53 -23.12
C GLU A 115 7.86 16.51 -22.66
N THR A 116 7.01 16.93 -23.59
CA THR A 116 5.84 17.73 -23.24
C THR A 116 4.69 16.79 -23.00
N VAL A 117 4.14 16.86 -21.80
CA VAL A 117 3.01 16.04 -21.35
C VAL A 117 1.88 16.96 -20.87
N GLU A 118 0.69 16.42 -20.87
CA GLU A 118 -0.53 17.00 -20.34
C GLU A 118 -0.86 16.35 -19.00
N SER A 119 -1.17 17.18 -18.01
CA SER A 119 -1.83 16.72 -16.80
C SER A 119 -3.23 17.28 -16.71
N ASP A 120 -4.19 16.40 -16.49
CA ASP A 120 -5.60 16.70 -16.64
C ASP A 120 -6.41 16.21 -15.41
N TYR A 121 -7.74 16.20 -15.48
CA TYR A 121 -8.56 15.71 -14.38
C TYR A 121 -8.54 14.18 -14.23
N GLY A 122 -8.27 13.42 -15.30
CA GLY A 122 -8.01 11.99 -15.22
C GLY A 122 -6.81 11.69 -14.30
N ASP A 123 -5.71 12.44 -14.45
CA ASP A 123 -4.56 12.34 -13.55
C ASP A 123 -4.92 12.64 -12.08
N VAL A 124 -5.75 13.65 -11.84
CA VAL A 124 -6.19 14.04 -10.50
C VAL A 124 -6.89 12.86 -9.81
N LEU A 125 -7.80 12.21 -10.52
CA LEU A 125 -8.52 11.03 -10.03
C LEU A 125 -7.55 9.86 -9.79
N PHE A 126 -6.63 9.60 -10.70
CA PHE A 126 -5.61 8.56 -10.54
C PHE A 126 -4.75 8.76 -9.29
N PHE A 127 -4.27 9.98 -9.04
CA PHE A 127 -3.47 10.27 -7.85
C PHE A 127 -4.30 10.23 -6.57
N ARG A 128 -5.57 10.66 -6.59
CA ARG A 128 -6.46 10.48 -5.45
C ARG A 128 -6.67 8.99 -5.13
N ALA A 129 -6.91 8.17 -6.14
CA ALA A 129 -7.04 6.72 -6.00
C ALA A 129 -5.78 6.12 -5.35
N THR A 130 -4.62 6.48 -5.88
CA THR A 130 -3.31 6.03 -5.35
C THR A 130 -3.13 6.43 -3.88
N PHE A 131 -3.35 7.70 -3.55
CA PHE A 131 -3.17 8.22 -2.19
C PHE A 131 -4.16 7.61 -1.18
N LYS A 132 -5.42 7.44 -1.57
CA LYS A 132 -6.42 6.72 -0.75
C LYS A 132 -6.05 5.24 -0.59
N GLY A 133 -5.49 4.60 -1.61
CA GLY A 133 -4.93 3.24 -1.50
C GLY A 133 -3.80 3.16 -0.48
N VAL A 134 -2.87 4.12 -0.49
CA VAL A 134 -1.80 4.19 0.51
C VAL A 134 -2.36 4.42 1.92
N LEU A 135 -3.36 5.30 2.09
CA LEU A 135 -4.05 5.46 3.37
C LEU A 135 -4.69 4.16 3.84
N ALA A 136 -5.33 3.41 2.94
CA ALA A 136 -5.90 2.12 3.28
C ALA A 136 -4.85 1.14 3.84
N THR A 137 -3.65 1.12 3.24
CA THR A 137 -2.52 0.32 3.74
C THR A 137 -2.05 0.81 5.12
N ILE A 138 -1.88 2.13 5.33
CA ILE A 138 -1.46 2.70 6.61
C ILE A 138 -2.46 2.38 7.73
N TYR A 139 -3.76 2.52 7.46
CA TYR A 139 -4.79 2.16 8.42
C TYR A 139 -4.82 0.64 8.67
N THR A 140 -4.65 -0.17 7.63
CA THR A 140 -4.61 -1.64 7.77
C THR A 140 -3.46 -2.07 8.65
N GLN A 141 -2.23 -1.61 8.40
CA GLN A 141 -1.09 -1.99 9.24
C GLN A 141 -1.30 -1.54 10.70
N ASN A 142 -1.92 -0.38 10.95
CA ASN A 142 -2.14 0.14 12.31
C ASN A 142 -3.22 -0.66 13.07
N ALA A 143 -4.08 -1.36 12.34
CA ALA A 143 -5.05 -2.28 12.92
C ALA A 143 -4.41 -3.56 13.47
N TYR A 144 -3.17 -3.87 13.11
CA TYR A 144 -2.42 -5.02 13.58
C TYR A 144 -1.22 -4.59 14.41
N ASN A 145 -0.84 -5.42 15.38
CA ASN A 145 0.40 -5.24 16.09
C ASN A 145 1.56 -5.74 15.24
N LEU A 146 2.33 -4.81 14.66
CA LEU A 146 3.56 -5.12 13.94
C LEU A 146 4.79 -4.75 14.78
N ASP A 147 4.61 -4.55 16.08
CA ASP A 147 5.73 -4.28 16.98
C ASP A 147 6.62 -5.51 17.11
N ALA A 148 7.90 -5.27 16.93
CA ALA A 148 8.95 -6.26 16.95
C ALA A 148 10.28 -5.55 17.25
N ASP A 149 11.13 -6.22 18.02
CA ASP A 149 12.53 -5.82 18.20
C ASP A 149 13.32 -6.18 16.94
N ILE A 150 13.50 -5.20 16.05
CA ILE A 150 14.09 -5.41 14.72
C ILE A 150 15.59 -5.71 14.85
N ASP A 151 16.32 -5.03 15.72
CA ASP A 151 17.75 -5.30 15.86
C ASP A 151 18.02 -6.63 16.55
N GLU A 152 17.24 -7.05 17.55
CA GLU A 152 17.35 -8.41 18.09
C GLU A 152 17.05 -9.45 17.02
N ALA A 153 16.01 -9.26 16.20
CA ALA A 153 15.68 -10.20 15.14
C ALA A 153 16.76 -10.30 14.04
N VAL A 154 17.39 -9.17 13.68
CA VAL A 154 18.41 -9.12 12.61
C VAL A 154 19.79 -9.52 13.11
N ASN A 155 20.17 -9.11 14.32
CA ASN A 155 21.52 -9.33 14.85
C ASN A 155 21.72 -10.73 15.46
N ASN A 156 20.64 -11.46 15.71
CA ASN A 156 20.67 -12.78 16.32
C ASN A 156 20.58 -13.88 15.24
N ASP A 157 21.74 -14.37 14.79
CA ASP A 157 21.85 -15.45 13.79
C ASP A 157 21.15 -16.77 14.19
N ASP A 158 20.86 -16.96 15.49
CA ASP A 158 20.15 -18.14 16.01
C ASP A 158 18.62 -17.93 16.11
N LYS A 159 18.12 -16.72 15.83
CA LYS A 159 16.69 -16.39 15.87
C LYS A 159 15.98 -16.96 14.65
N THR A 160 15.20 -18.01 14.88
CA THR A 160 14.35 -18.61 13.85
C THR A 160 12.97 -17.97 13.81
N THR A 161 12.25 -18.13 12.70
CA THR A 161 10.85 -17.71 12.53
C THR A 161 9.96 -18.29 13.64
N GLU A 162 10.12 -19.57 13.96
CA GLU A 162 9.43 -20.22 15.09
C GLU A 162 9.73 -19.50 16.42
N SER A 163 11.00 -19.21 16.72
CA SER A 163 11.37 -18.52 17.96
C SER A 163 10.84 -17.09 18.01
N PHE A 164 10.88 -16.36 16.89
CA PHE A 164 10.34 -15.02 16.74
C PHE A 164 8.84 -14.99 17.01
N LEU A 165 8.04 -15.83 16.35
CA LEU A 165 6.59 -15.87 16.53
C LEU A 165 6.18 -16.35 17.94
N ASN A 166 7.05 -17.06 18.65
CA ASN A 166 6.83 -17.46 20.04
C ASN A 166 7.17 -16.34 21.03
N ASP A 167 8.29 -15.65 20.82
CA ASP A 167 8.72 -14.53 21.67
C ASP A 167 7.79 -13.31 21.48
N GLU A 168 7.49 -12.99 20.22
CA GLU A 168 6.54 -11.93 19.81
C GLU A 168 5.12 -12.48 19.65
N SER A 169 4.60 -13.07 20.72
CA SER A 169 3.30 -13.77 20.70
C SER A 169 2.12 -12.93 20.19
N ASN A 170 2.20 -11.59 20.30
CA ASN A 170 1.19 -10.64 19.84
C ASN A 170 1.47 -10.06 18.43
N PHE A 171 2.60 -10.39 17.78
CA PHE A 171 2.86 -9.95 16.41
C PHE A 171 1.76 -10.48 15.48
N LEU A 172 1.23 -9.62 14.60
CA LEU A 172 0.04 -9.85 13.76
C LEU A 172 -1.30 -10.05 14.49
N ALA A 173 -1.34 -9.92 15.82
CA ALA A 173 -2.63 -9.85 16.52
C ALA A 173 -3.31 -8.50 16.24
N LEU A 174 -4.63 -8.43 16.36
CA LEU A 174 -5.36 -7.18 16.23
C LEU A 174 -4.96 -6.19 17.34
N SER A 175 -4.75 -4.93 16.96
CA SER A 175 -4.47 -3.84 17.90
C SER A 175 -5.71 -3.47 18.71
N THR A 176 -5.56 -2.71 19.80
CA THR A 176 -6.74 -2.29 20.60
C THR A 176 -7.69 -1.34 19.87
N SER A 177 -7.21 -0.66 18.82
CA SER A 177 -7.96 0.28 17.98
C SER A 177 -8.39 -0.31 16.64
N PHE A 178 -8.18 -1.62 16.41
CA PHE A 178 -8.37 -2.26 15.11
C PHE A 178 -9.71 -1.89 14.43
N GLY A 179 -10.79 -1.79 15.20
CA GLY A 179 -12.12 -1.50 14.64
C GLY A 179 -12.21 -0.15 13.93
N SER A 180 -11.63 0.92 14.51
CA SER A 180 -11.61 2.22 13.83
C SER A 180 -10.64 2.25 12.66
N ASP A 181 -9.51 1.57 12.81
CA ASP A 181 -8.47 1.53 11.78
C ASP A 181 -8.93 0.74 10.56
N LEU A 182 -9.53 -0.45 10.72
CA LEU A 182 -10.09 -1.23 9.60
C LEU A 182 -11.29 -0.55 8.94
N ILE A 183 -12.11 0.20 9.67
CA ILE A 183 -13.16 1.04 9.07
C ILE A 183 -12.52 2.14 8.21
N GLY A 184 -11.49 2.81 8.74
CA GLY A 184 -10.72 3.81 7.99
C GLY A 184 -10.09 3.22 6.73
N ALA A 185 -9.49 2.03 6.85
CA ALA A 185 -8.89 1.30 5.74
C ALA A 185 -9.93 0.95 4.67
N LYS A 186 -11.05 0.35 5.06
CA LYS A 186 -12.14 -0.03 4.16
C LYS A 186 -12.68 1.17 3.39
N ASN A 187 -12.94 2.28 4.08
CA ASN A 187 -13.50 3.48 3.44
C ASN A 187 -12.53 4.11 2.44
N ASN A 188 -11.24 4.18 2.79
CA ASN A 188 -10.21 4.68 1.88
C ASN A 188 -10.01 3.74 0.69
N PHE A 189 -10.03 2.42 0.89
CA PHE A 189 -9.91 1.45 -0.19
C PHE A 189 -11.11 1.50 -1.15
N ASP A 190 -12.33 1.57 -0.62
CA ASP A 190 -13.56 1.74 -1.42
C ASP A 190 -13.53 3.02 -2.25
N SER A 191 -13.14 4.14 -1.61
CA SER A 191 -13.00 5.44 -2.28
C SER A 191 -11.85 5.48 -3.28
N ALA A 192 -10.80 4.68 -3.07
CA ALA A 192 -9.69 4.55 -4.00
C ALA A 192 -10.13 3.82 -5.27
N LEU A 193 -10.91 2.75 -5.12
CA LEU A 193 -11.48 2.00 -6.24
C LEU A 193 -12.46 2.87 -7.03
N GLU A 194 -13.29 3.67 -6.37
CA GLU A 194 -14.18 4.63 -7.03
C GLU A 194 -13.41 5.69 -7.82
N ASP A 195 -12.34 6.26 -7.25
CA ASP A 195 -11.52 7.24 -7.97
C ASP A 195 -10.77 6.61 -9.15
N LEU A 196 -10.32 5.35 -9.02
CA LEU A 196 -9.64 4.63 -10.11
C LEU A 196 -10.60 4.30 -11.26
N ASP A 197 -11.81 3.84 -10.95
CA ASP A 197 -12.90 3.62 -11.92
C ASP A 197 -13.18 4.90 -12.71
N ASN A 198 -13.42 6.01 -12.00
CA ASN A 198 -13.66 7.32 -12.61
C ASN A 198 -12.46 7.83 -13.43
N ALA A 199 -11.22 7.56 -13.00
CA ALA A 199 -10.02 7.95 -13.74
C ALA A 199 -9.96 7.23 -15.10
N ILE A 200 -10.20 5.91 -15.10
CA ILE A 200 -10.22 5.10 -16.33
C ILE A 200 -11.35 5.55 -17.25
N GLU A 201 -12.56 5.78 -16.73
CA GLU A 201 -13.68 6.29 -17.54
C GLU A 201 -13.38 7.66 -18.13
N ARG A 202 -12.71 8.54 -17.37
CA ARG A 202 -12.31 9.87 -17.84
C ARG A 202 -11.33 9.78 -19.02
N MET A 203 -10.25 9.02 -18.85
CA MET A 203 -9.24 8.77 -19.89
C MET A 203 -9.87 8.15 -21.15
N GLN A 204 -10.80 7.20 -21.00
CA GLN A 204 -11.53 6.63 -22.14
C GLN A 204 -12.42 7.63 -22.88
N SER A 205 -12.92 8.65 -22.17
CA SER A 205 -13.85 9.64 -22.70
C SER A 205 -13.18 10.81 -23.41
N GLU A 206 -11.86 10.94 -23.26
CA GLU A 206 -11.04 11.95 -23.94
C GLU A 206 -11.07 11.77 -25.46
N SER A 207 -10.84 12.87 -26.16
CA SER A 207 -11.00 12.94 -27.62
C SER A 207 -9.69 13.24 -28.35
N ASP A 208 -8.71 13.65 -27.58
CA ASP A 208 -7.32 13.88 -27.89
C ASP A 208 -6.50 12.58 -27.76
N PRO A 209 -5.28 12.57 -28.33
CA PRO A 209 -4.38 11.43 -28.21
C PRO A 209 -3.99 11.16 -26.74
N GLN A 210 -3.73 9.91 -26.40
CA GLN A 210 -3.33 9.52 -25.03
C GLN A 210 -1.80 9.56 -24.84
N GLU A 211 -1.06 9.72 -25.93
CA GLU A 211 0.40 9.66 -25.94
C GLU A 211 1.07 10.90 -25.33
N ASP A 212 0.34 12.00 -25.20
CA ASP A 212 0.77 13.19 -24.48
C ASP A 212 0.24 13.27 -23.04
N ASP A 213 -0.59 12.34 -22.57
CA ASP A 213 -1.05 12.33 -21.17
C ASP A 213 0.04 11.84 -20.21
N PHE A 214 0.12 12.49 -19.05
CA PHE A 214 1.06 12.13 -18.01
C PHE A 214 0.75 10.76 -17.38
N ILE A 215 -0.53 10.46 -17.12
CA ILE A 215 -1.02 9.11 -16.87
C ILE A 215 -1.94 8.70 -18.02
N ASN A 216 -1.64 7.55 -18.64
CA ASN A 216 -2.44 7.02 -19.74
C ASN A 216 -2.70 5.52 -19.57
N LEU A 217 -3.61 5.01 -20.39
CA LEU A 217 -3.96 3.58 -20.45
C LEU A 217 -2.96 2.74 -21.28
N GLY A 218 -1.88 3.35 -21.78
CA GLY A 218 -0.87 2.70 -22.61
C GLY A 218 -1.45 2.02 -23.86
N ASP A 219 -0.97 0.81 -24.14
CA ASP A 219 -1.43 -0.01 -25.27
C ASP A 219 -2.68 -0.87 -24.93
N SER A 220 -3.39 -0.58 -23.84
CA SER A 220 -4.52 -1.39 -23.39
C SER A 220 -5.66 -1.37 -24.41
N THR A 221 -6.16 -2.55 -24.74
CA THR A 221 -7.34 -2.72 -25.58
C THR A 221 -8.62 -2.43 -24.80
N ASN A 222 -9.71 -2.10 -25.52
CA ASN A 222 -11.02 -1.90 -24.88
C ASN A 222 -11.46 -3.11 -24.04
N ALA A 223 -11.13 -4.33 -24.46
CA ALA A 223 -11.47 -5.54 -23.71
C ALA A 223 -10.70 -5.62 -22.38
N GLU A 224 -9.42 -5.25 -22.37
CA GLU A 224 -8.61 -5.19 -21.15
C GLU A 224 -9.12 -4.10 -20.20
N ILE A 225 -9.53 -2.94 -20.74
CA ILE A 225 -10.08 -1.86 -19.92
C ILE A 225 -11.46 -2.25 -19.33
N ASP A 226 -12.36 -2.80 -20.14
CA ASP A 226 -13.67 -3.31 -19.68
C ASP A 226 -13.48 -4.39 -18.60
N GLN A 227 -12.46 -5.23 -18.74
CA GLN A 227 -12.10 -6.26 -17.75
C GLN A 227 -11.56 -5.64 -16.45
N ALA A 228 -10.75 -4.58 -16.53
CA ALA A 228 -10.25 -3.86 -15.36
C ALA A 228 -11.39 -3.20 -14.58
N LEU A 229 -12.28 -2.46 -15.25
CA LEU A 229 -13.47 -1.84 -14.65
C LEU A 229 -14.38 -2.89 -14.01
N TYR A 230 -14.57 -4.04 -14.68
CA TYR A 230 -15.29 -5.17 -14.11
C TYR A 230 -14.64 -5.66 -12.79
N TYR A 231 -13.32 -5.83 -12.76
CA TYR A 231 -12.63 -6.28 -11.54
C TYR A 231 -12.69 -5.26 -10.41
N ILE A 232 -12.54 -3.97 -10.72
CA ILE A 232 -12.70 -2.89 -9.72
C ILE A 232 -14.07 -2.99 -9.06
N GLY A 233 -15.15 -3.06 -9.86
CA GLY A 233 -16.51 -3.22 -9.33
C GLY A 233 -16.69 -4.50 -8.52
N LYS A 234 -16.08 -5.62 -8.92
CA LYS A 234 -16.14 -6.88 -8.14
C LYS A 234 -15.38 -6.81 -6.82
N VAL A 235 -14.25 -6.13 -6.78
CA VAL A 235 -13.53 -5.92 -5.53
C VAL A 235 -14.33 -4.99 -4.61
N GLN A 236 -14.97 -3.94 -5.13
CA GLN A 236 -15.88 -3.10 -4.35
C GLN A 236 -17.07 -3.88 -3.77
N ASP A 237 -17.74 -4.71 -4.58
CA ASP A 237 -18.81 -5.61 -4.12
C ASP A 237 -18.32 -6.51 -2.97
N SER A 238 -17.07 -7.00 -3.04
CA SER A 238 -16.46 -7.86 -2.02
C SER A 238 -16.26 -7.18 -0.66
N LEU A 239 -16.24 -5.84 -0.61
CA LEU A 239 -16.15 -5.08 0.64
C LEU A 239 -17.45 -5.15 1.46
N ILE A 240 -18.57 -5.56 0.85
CA ILE A 240 -19.89 -5.63 1.48
C ILE A 240 -20.22 -7.07 1.86
N GLY A 241 -19.73 -8.05 1.10
CA GLY A 241 -19.96 -9.47 1.34
C GLY A 241 -19.38 -10.35 0.24
N PRO A 242 -19.69 -11.65 0.24
CA PRO A 242 -19.04 -12.62 -0.63
C PRO A 242 -19.39 -12.35 -2.09
N THR A 243 -18.35 -12.20 -2.91
CA THR A 243 -18.46 -11.86 -4.34
C THR A 243 -17.66 -12.84 -5.18
N THR A 244 -18.29 -13.37 -6.22
CA THR A 244 -17.59 -14.19 -7.22
C THR A 244 -16.88 -13.29 -8.22
N ILE A 245 -15.55 -13.42 -8.27
CA ILE A 245 -14.67 -12.83 -9.27
C ILE A 245 -14.50 -13.87 -10.37
N THR A 246 -14.83 -13.49 -11.61
CA THR A 246 -14.75 -14.38 -12.78
C THR A 246 -13.85 -13.74 -13.81
N ASP A 247 -12.85 -14.48 -14.25
CA ASP A 247 -12.10 -14.13 -15.45
C ASP A 247 -13.02 -14.27 -16.67
N GLN A 248 -13.22 -13.19 -17.42
CA GLN A 248 -14.13 -13.22 -18.58
C GLN A 248 -13.56 -14.09 -19.72
N GLU A 249 -12.23 -14.27 -19.78
CA GLU A 249 -11.58 -15.13 -20.77
C GLU A 249 -11.57 -16.60 -20.33
N ASP A 250 -11.42 -16.87 -19.03
CA ASP A 250 -11.50 -18.21 -18.47
C ASP A 250 -12.42 -18.31 -17.24
N PRO A 251 -13.74 -18.46 -17.44
CA PRO A 251 -14.70 -18.57 -16.34
C PRO A 251 -14.49 -19.79 -15.43
N ALA A 252 -13.64 -20.74 -15.81
CA ALA A 252 -13.30 -21.89 -14.96
C ALA A 252 -12.41 -21.48 -13.78
N ASN A 253 -11.69 -20.35 -13.88
CA ASN A 253 -10.83 -19.81 -12.83
C ASN A 253 -11.57 -18.83 -11.91
N ALA A 254 -12.90 -18.90 -11.86
CA ALA A 254 -13.69 -18.05 -10.97
C ALA A 254 -13.44 -18.43 -9.50
N PHE A 255 -13.31 -17.41 -8.66
CA PHE A 255 -13.17 -17.58 -7.22
C PHE A 255 -14.09 -16.65 -6.43
N THR A 256 -14.29 -16.92 -5.15
CA THR A 256 -15.08 -16.08 -4.25
C THR A 256 -14.17 -15.32 -3.30
N LEU A 257 -14.40 -14.01 -3.18
CA LEU A 257 -13.72 -13.11 -2.27
C LEU A 257 -14.74 -12.43 -1.36
N ASP A 258 -14.48 -12.39 -0.06
CA ASP A 258 -15.28 -11.67 0.94
C ASP A 258 -14.38 -10.80 1.82
N MET A 259 -14.02 -9.62 1.31
CA MET A 259 -13.20 -8.66 2.05
C MET A 259 -13.93 -8.08 3.26
N SER A 260 -15.26 -8.23 3.35
CA SER A 260 -16.02 -7.77 4.52
C SER A 260 -15.61 -8.51 5.80
N VAL A 261 -15.17 -9.76 5.69
CA VAL A 261 -14.61 -10.55 6.79
C VAL A 261 -13.29 -9.96 7.26
N PHE A 262 -12.37 -9.70 6.33
CA PHE A 262 -11.07 -9.08 6.65
C PHE A 262 -11.25 -7.75 7.38
N PHE A 263 -12.07 -6.84 6.83
CA PHE A 263 -12.32 -5.52 7.42
C PHE A 263 -13.19 -5.56 8.69
N ALA A 264 -13.77 -6.71 9.05
CA ALA A 264 -14.44 -6.91 10.34
C ALA A 264 -13.45 -7.21 11.49
N GLY A 265 -12.18 -7.51 11.18
CA GLY A 265 -11.14 -7.84 12.14
C GLY A 265 -10.76 -9.32 12.11
N LEU A 266 -10.05 -9.72 11.07
CA LEU A 266 -9.45 -11.06 10.96
C LEU A 266 -8.21 -11.15 11.84
N ASP A 267 -8.24 -11.91 12.93
CA ASP A 267 -7.09 -12.08 13.82
C ASP A 267 -6.20 -13.25 13.37
N PHE A 268 -4.98 -12.94 12.91
CA PHE A 268 -4.03 -13.96 12.46
C PHE A 268 -3.46 -14.83 13.58
N ARG A 269 -3.60 -14.42 14.86
CA ARG A 269 -3.04 -15.11 16.03
C ARG A 269 -4.06 -15.84 16.88
N SER A 270 -5.36 -15.55 16.75
CA SER A 270 -6.44 -16.24 17.47
C SER A 270 -7.62 -16.57 16.53
N PRO A 271 -7.81 -17.82 16.07
CA PRO A 271 -7.28 -19.08 16.61
C PRO A 271 -5.91 -19.55 16.06
N ASN A 272 -5.04 -18.61 15.66
CA ASN A 272 -3.78 -18.80 14.91
C ASN A 272 -4.06 -19.32 13.50
N LEU A 273 -4.03 -18.39 12.54
CA LEU A 273 -4.28 -18.65 11.13
C LEU A 273 -2.98 -18.95 10.36
N LEU A 274 -1.81 -18.72 10.98
CA LEU A 274 -0.53 -19.05 10.38
C LEU A 274 -0.27 -20.57 10.46
N PRO A 275 0.46 -21.15 9.49
CA PRO A 275 0.94 -22.52 9.63
C PRO A 275 1.90 -22.63 10.83
N PRO A 276 2.07 -23.83 11.39
CA PRO A 276 3.14 -24.06 12.35
C PRO A 276 4.50 -23.88 11.65
N PHE A 277 5.51 -23.44 12.40
CA PHE A 277 6.89 -23.34 11.92
C PHE A 277 7.80 -24.26 12.75
N SER A 278 8.82 -24.83 12.10
CA SER A 278 9.89 -25.58 12.74
C SER A 278 11.21 -24.94 12.31
N ALA A 279 11.87 -24.23 13.24
CA ALA A 279 12.90 -23.26 12.88
C ALA A 279 12.35 -22.22 11.88
N ASP A 280 12.88 -22.16 10.67
CA ASP A 280 12.48 -21.18 9.63
C ASP A 280 11.50 -21.74 8.61
N ASP A 281 11.27 -23.06 8.63
CA ASP A 281 10.46 -23.72 7.63
C ASP A 281 9.00 -23.87 8.11
N PRO A 282 8.00 -23.66 7.24
CA PRO A 282 6.64 -24.08 7.51
C PRO A 282 6.61 -25.60 7.79
N ALA A 283 5.90 -26.01 8.83
CA ALA A 283 5.78 -27.40 9.26
C ALA A 283 4.39 -27.99 8.97
N GLY A 284 3.63 -27.35 8.06
CA GLY A 284 2.31 -27.80 7.65
C GLY A 284 1.51 -26.75 6.89
N LEU A 285 0.25 -27.10 6.64
CA LEU A 285 -0.75 -26.28 5.97
C LEU A 285 -1.31 -25.17 6.87
N PHE A 286 -1.98 -24.18 6.27
CA PHE A 286 -2.79 -23.22 7.00
C PHE A 286 -3.91 -23.95 7.76
N PRO A 287 -4.10 -23.66 9.07
CA PRO A 287 -5.19 -24.24 9.86
C PRO A 287 -6.58 -23.94 9.29
N ASP A 288 -6.72 -22.76 8.69
CA ASP A 288 -7.89 -22.33 7.94
C ASP A 288 -7.44 -21.63 6.63
N PRO A 289 -7.41 -22.34 5.49
CA PRO A 289 -7.02 -21.76 4.20
C PRO A 289 -8.05 -20.78 3.65
N THR A 290 -9.23 -20.63 4.28
CA THR A 290 -10.24 -19.65 3.87
C THR A 290 -10.07 -18.32 4.59
N PHE A 291 -9.25 -18.26 5.64
CA PHE A 291 -9.07 -17.09 6.51
C PHE A 291 -10.43 -16.53 6.97
N ASP A 292 -11.18 -17.35 7.70
CA ASP A 292 -12.54 -17.09 8.20
C ASP A 292 -13.58 -16.82 7.09
N GLY A 293 -13.32 -17.34 5.89
CA GLY A 293 -14.17 -17.17 4.71
C GLY A 293 -13.83 -15.93 3.86
N THR A 294 -12.73 -15.23 4.14
CA THR A 294 -12.21 -14.17 3.25
C THR A 294 -11.96 -14.71 1.85
N PHE A 295 -11.37 -15.90 1.74
CA PHE A 295 -11.21 -16.63 0.49
C PHE A 295 -12.20 -17.80 0.45
N GLY A 296 -13.09 -17.77 -0.55
CA GLY A 296 -14.11 -18.81 -0.74
C GLY A 296 -13.73 -19.81 -1.84
N ALA A 297 -14.75 -20.47 -2.39
CA ALA A 297 -14.57 -21.47 -3.44
C ALA A 297 -13.80 -20.91 -4.65
N GLY A 298 -12.89 -21.71 -5.21
CA GLY A 298 -12.06 -21.36 -6.37
C GLY A 298 -10.62 -20.97 -6.02
N ILE A 299 -10.33 -20.70 -4.74
CA ILE A 299 -8.96 -20.56 -4.20
C ILE A 299 -8.71 -21.69 -3.21
N ASP A 300 -7.55 -22.34 -3.31
CA ASP A 300 -7.03 -23.25 -2.31
C ASP A 300 -5.65 -22.77 -1.85
N LEU A 301 -5.60 -22.04 -0.73
CA LEU A 301 -4.34 -21.57 -0.16
C LEU A 301 -3.49 -22.71 0.42
N ASN A 302 -4.04 -23.91 0.52
CA ASN A 302 -3.33 -25.14 0.90
C ASN A 302 -3.01 -26.03 -0.31
N GLU A 303 -3.10 -25.49 -1.54
CA GLU A 303 -2.63 -26.19 -2.74
C GLU A 303 -1.16 -26.60 -2.56
N ASP A 304 -0.87 -27.88 -2.79
CA ASP A 304 0.42 -28.54 -2.56
C ASP A 304 0.56 -29.66 -3.63
N ILE A 305 0.93 -29.26 -4.85
CA ILE A 305 0.80 -30.13 -6.03
C ILE A 305 2.07 -30.92 -6.34
N ASP A 306 3.26 -30.30 -6.39
CA ASP A 306 4.51 -31.01 -6.74
C ASP A 306 5.80 -30.27 -6.32
N PRO A 307 6.55 -30.78 -5.33
CA PRO A 307 6.30 -32.00 -4.57
C PRO A 307 5.22 -31.81 -3.50
N ALA A 308 4.28 -32.75 -3.39
CA ALA A 308 3.31 -32.80 -2.30
C ALA A 308 3.97 -33.10 -0.95
N ASP A 309 4.59 -32.09 -0.33
CA ASP A 309 5.45 -32.21 0.84
C ASP A 309 4.77 -31.77 2.16
N GLY A 310 3.51 -31.33 2.07
CA GLY A 310 2.72 -30.87 3.19
C GLY A 310 2.89 -29.38 3.51
N ILE A 311 3.62 -28.64 2.68
CA ILE A 311 3.76 -27.18 2.74
C ILE A 311 3.00 -26.60 1.54
N PRO A 312 2.10 -25.62 1.73
CA PRO A 312 1.43 -24.98 0.61
C PRO A 312 2.41 -24.39 -0.41
N ASP A 313 2.12 -24.53 -1.70
CA ASP A 313 2.94 -24.03 -2.81
C ASP A 313 3.17 -22.51 -2.71
N ILE A 314 2.25 -21.76 -2.08
CA ILE A 314 2.38 -20.30 -1.83
C ILE A 314 3.46 -19.96 -0.79
N LEU A 315 3.95 -20.94 -0.02
CA LEU A 315 5.00 -20.78 0.99
C LEU A 315 6.35 -21.38 0.57
N GLN A 316 6.47 -21.86 -0.68
CA GLN A 316 7.68 -22.44 -1.26
C GLN A 316 8.33 -21.49 -2.28
#